data_AF-A0A2H6AS79-F1
#
_entry.id   AF-A0A2H6AS79-F1
#
_cell.length_a   1.000
_cell.length_b   1.000
_cell.length_c   1.000
_cell.angle_alpha   90.00
_cell.angle_beta   90.00
_cell.angle_gamma   90.00
#
_symmetry.space_group_name_H-M   'P 1'
#
loop_
_entity.id
_entity.type
_entity.pdbx_description
1 polymer ?
#
loop_
_entity_poly.entity_id
_entity_poly.type
_entity_poly.pdbx_seq_one_letter_code
_entity_poly.pdbx_strand_id
1 'polypeptide(L)'
;MVTRGPGDDPADDVNLGVYRMQVVDRDRTLMRWLHHRGGAQHWRRWKEQRRDPMPAAAVIGADPAVMLAAVTPVPDNLSEYRFAGLLRGERVELVRCLTVPLEVPASAEIVLEGHVSLDEFGEEGPYGDHTGYYNAVEPFPVFRISAITMRCDALYLTTYTGRPPDEPSVLGEALNEVFVPILQQQFPEIVDFWLPPEGCSYRVAVVSIRKAYPGHARRIMMAVWSYLRQFTYTKFVIVVDDDIDCRDWKDVIWAVSTRVDPARDLMVVDHTPIDYLDFASPEPGLGGKLGIDATTKWPPETKREWGRPIRMDPDVIRRIDEIWPRLGL
;
A
#
# COMPACT_ATOMS: atom_id res chain seq x y z
N MET A 1 -10.44 4.91 -11.18
CA MET A 1 -10.23 4.91 -12.64
C MET A 1 -10.37 3.49 -13.15
N VAL A 2 -11.17 3.29 -14.19
CA VAL A 2 -11.42 2.01 -14.87
C VAL A 2 -10.72 2.03 -16.22
N THR A 3 -9.90 1.02 -16.50
CA THR A 3 -9.24 0.83 -17.80
C THR A 3 -9.25 -0.64 -18.20
N ARG A 4 -9.02 -0.90 -19.48
CA ARG A 4 -8.84 -2.24 -20.06
C ARG A 4 -7.69 -2.18 -21.06
N GLY A 5 -6.89 -3.22 -21.15
CA GLY A 5 -5.83 -3.32 -22.14
C GLY A 5 -6.34 -3.57 -23.57
N PRO A 6 -5.43 -3.63 -24.56
CA PRO A 6 -5.78 -3.72 -25.98
C PRO A 6 -6.26 -5.10 -26.46
N GLY A 7 -5.96 -6.18 -25.74
CA GLY A 7 -6.24 -7.57 -26.12
C GLY A 7 -7.08 -8.36 -25.10
N ASP A 8 -7.10 -9.69 -25.28
CA ASP A 8 -7.86 -10.65 -24.45
C ASP A 8 -6.97 -11.41 -23.44
N ASP A 9 -5.72 -10.99 -23.25
CA ASP A 9 -4.83 -11.55 -22.22
C ASP A 9 -5.39 -11.21 -20.82
N PRO A 10 -5.32 -12.11 -19.82
CA PRO A 10 -5.64 -11.77 -18.43
C PRO A 10 -4.98 -10.49 -17.92
N ALA A 11 -3.79 -10.13 -18.42
CA ALA A 11 -3.12 -8.88 -18.09
C ALA A 11 -3.82 -7.63 -18.64
N ASP A 12 -4.73 -7.79 -19.61
CA ASP A 12 -5.52 -6.73 -20.24
C ASP A 12 -6.97 -6.69 -19.72
N ASP A 13 -7.32 -7.51 -18.73
CA ASP A 13 -8.62 -7.45 -18.04
C ASP A 13 -8.86 -6.08 -17.37
N VAL A 14 -10.09 -5.86 -16.89
CA VAL A 14 -10.44 -4.58 -16.26
C VAL A 14 -9.62 -4.34 -15.00
N ASN A 15 -8.94 -3.19 -14.94
CA ASN A 15 -8.25 -2.70 -13.75
C ASN A 15 -9.04 -1.54 -13.10
N LEU A 16 -9.11 -1.57 -11.77
CA LEU A 16 -9.51 -0.43 -10.96
C LEU A 16 -8.28 0.15 -10.27
N GLY A 17 -8.05 1.45 -10.46
CA GLY A 17 -6.96 2.15 -9.77
C GLY A 17 -7.35 3.53 -9.28
N VAL A 18 -6.77 3.92 -8.15
CA VAL A 18 -6.87 5.27 -7.60
C VAL A 18 -5.68 6.09 -8.10
N TYR A 19 -5.95 7.04 -8.98
CA TYR A 19 -4.96 7.94 -9.57
C TYR A 19 -5.43 9.37 -9.39
N ARG A 20 -4.53 10.27 -8.97
CA ARG A 20 -4.85 11.70 -8.89
C ARG A 20 -5.07 12.25 -10.29
N MET A 21 -6.04 13.15 -10.43
CA MET A 21 -6.34 13.86 -11.66
C MET A 21 -6.27 15.37 -11.44
N GLN A 22 -5.26 16.05 -11.98
CA GLN A 22 -5.19 17.50 -11.95
C GLN A 22 -6.09 18.09 -13.05
N VAL A 23 -7.03 18.95 -12.69
CA VAL A 23 -7.87 19.68 -13.65
C VAL A 23 -7.03 20.75 -14.33
N VAL A 24 -7.00 20.76 -15.67
CA VAL A 24 -6.20 21.72 -16.46
C VAL A 24 -7.05 22.54 -17.43
N ASP A 25 -8.23 22.05 -17.80
CA ASP A 25 -9.21 22.77 -18.62
C ASP A 25 -10.62 22.23 -18.35
N ARG A 26 -11.63 22.82 -19.00
CA ARG A 26 -13.04 22.45 -18.90
C ARG A 26 -13.31 20.96 -19.14
N ASP A 27 -12.60 20.34 -20.08
CA ASP A 27 -12.78 18.95 -20.51
C ASP A 27 -11.49 18.12 -20.39
N ARG A 28 -10.49 18.60 -19.63
CA ARG A 28 -9.17 17.98 -19.55
C ARG A 28 -8.66 17.87 -18.11
N THR A 29 -8.14 16.69 -17.81
CA THR A 29 -7.34 16.44 -16.60
C THR A 29 -6.03 15.75 -16.95
N LEU A 30 -5.09 15.71 -16.02
CA LEU A 30 -3.84 14.95 -16.16
C LEU A 30 -3.93 13.62 -15.42
N MET A 31 -3.55 12.52 -16.06
CA MET A 31 -3.63 11.18 -15.50
C MET A 31 -2.35 10.80 -14.77
N ARG A 32 -2.28 11.08 -13.46
CA ARG A 32 -1.09 10.77 -12.64
C ARG A 32 -1.08 9.31 -12.18
N TRP A 33 -0.73 8.40 -13.09
CA TRP A 33 -0.49 6.99 -12.80
C TRP A 33 1.01 6.64 -12.80
N LEU A 34 1.49 5.93 -11.78
CA LEU A 34 2.89 5.50 -11.76
C LEU A 34 3.12 4.33 -12.72
N HIS A 35 4.32 4.24 -13.28
CA HIS A 35 4.70 3.33 -14.38
C HIS A 35 4.34 1.85 -14.19
N HIS A 36 4.25 1.38 -12.95
CA HIS A 36 3.97 -0.01 -12.60
C HIS A 36 2.48 -0.28 -12.32
N ARG A 37 1.62 0.73 -12.26
CA ARG A 37 0.19 0.57 -11.98
C ARG A 37 -0.58 0.03 -13.19
N GLY A 38 -1.66 -0.72 -12.94
CA GLY A 38 -2.42 -1.42 -13.98
C GLY A 38 -2.84 -0.50 -15.14
N GLY A 39 -3.40 0.68 -14.83
CA GLY A 39 -3.79 1.65 -15.86
C GLY A 39 -2.64 2.15 -16.74
N ALA A 40 -1.46 2.40 -16.15
CA ALA A 40 -0.28 2.83 -16.91
C ALA A 40 0.27 1.69 -17.78
N GLN A 41 0.18 0.44 -17.31
CA GLN A 41 0.57 -0.73 -18.09
C GLN A 41 -0.40 -0.98 -19.27
N HIS A 42 -1.71 -0.87 -19.05
CA HIS A 42 -2.72 -0.90 -20.11
C HIS A 42 -2.42 0.16 -21.17
N TRP A 43 -2.17 1.40 -20.74
CA TRP A 43 -1.87 2.50 -21.66
C TRP A 43 -0.61 2.26 -22.49
N ARG A 44 0.45 1.70 -21.89
CA ARG A 44 1.69 1.38 -22.62
C ARG A 44 1.45 0.29 -23.67
N ARG A 45 0.82 -0.83 -23.28
CA ARG A 45 0.47 -1.91 -24.23
C ARG A 45 -0.48 -1.42 -25.32
N TRP A 46 -1.45 -0.58 -24.95
CA TRP A 46 -2.36 0.05 -25.90
C TRP A 46 -1.62 0.91 -26.92
N LYS A 47 -0.67 1.74 -26.47
CA LYS A 47 0.16 2.58 -27.34
C LYS A 47 1.02 1.77 -28.32
N GLU A 48 1.50 0.60 -27.90
CA GLU A 48 2.29 -0.29 -28.76
C GLU A 48 1.47 -0.95 -29.87
N GLN A 49 0.17 -1.18 -29.63
CA GLN A 49 -0.70 -1.94 -30.53
C GLN A 49 -1.70 -1.08 -31.32
N ARG A 50 -2.04 0.12 -30.81
CA ARG A 50 -3.08 0.99 -31.37
C ARG A 50 -2.59 2.42 -31.47
N ARG A 51 -3.20 3.17 -32.40
CA ARG A 51 -2.90 4.59 -32.64
C ARG A 51 -3.90 5.52 -31.96
N ASP A 52 -5.08 5.02 -31.65
CA ASP A 52 -6.15 5.81 -31.05
C ASP A 52 -5.98 5.94 -29.52
N PRO A 53 -6.39 7.08 -28.93
CA PRO A 53 -6.41 7.26 -27.48
C PRO A 53 -7.07 6.11 -26.72
N MET A 54 -6.55 5.77 -25.55
CA MET A 54 -7.07 4.64 -24.76
C MET A 54 -8.35 5.04 -24.02
N PRO A 55 -9.45 4.29 -24.15
CA PRO A 55 -10.66 4.56 -23.38
C PRO A 55 -10.43 4.40 -21.87
N ALA A 56 -11.00 5.30 -21.07
CA ALA A 56 -10.94 5.25 -19.62
C ALA A 56 -12.20 5.87 -18.99
N ALA A 57 -12.53 5.45 -17.77
CA ALA A 57 -13.64 6.04 -17.00
C ALA A 57 -13.25 6.30 -15.55
N ALA A 58 -13.33 7.54 -15.09
CA ALA A 58 -13.15 7.89 -13.68
C ALA A 58 -14.51 7.81 -12.96
N VAL A 59 -14.52 7.11 -11.82
CA VAL A 59 -15.72 6.92 -11.00
C VAL A 59 -15.48 7.63 -9.68
N ILE A 60 -16.42 8.50 -9.30
CA ILE A 60 -16.39 9.28 -8.05
C ILE A 60 -17.63 8.86 -7.26
N GLY A 61 -17.43 8.48 -5.99
CA GLY A 61 -18.51 7.99 -5.12
C GLY A 61 -19.06 6.63 -5.58
N ALA A 62 -18.24 5.59 -5.54
CA ALA A 62 -18.70 4.22 -5.76
C ALA A 62 -19.18 3.58 -4.45
N ASP A 63 -19.74 2.37 -4.53
CA ASP A 63 -19.97 1.53 -3.35
C ASP A 63 -18.65 1.33 -2.54
N PRO A 64 -18.68 1.37 -1.19
CA PRO A 64 -17.48 1.24 -0.38
C PRO A 64 -16.64 -0.01 -0.65
N ALA A 65 -17.25 -1.15 -0.97
CA ALA A 65 -16.49 -2.36 -1.28
C ALA A 65 -15.73 -2.23 -2.59
N VAL A 66 -16.27 -1.52 -3.58
CA VAL A 66 -15.58 -1.20 -4.84
C VAL A 66 -14.40 -0.27 -4.58
N MET A 67 -14.58 0.75 -3.74
CA MET A 67 -13.49 1.68 -3.39
C MET A 67 -12.36 0.98 -2.64
N LEU A 68 -12.69 0.12 -1.67
CA LEU A 68 -11.73 -0.72 -0.96
C LEU A 68 -11.01 -1.70 -1.90
N ALA A 69 -11.74 -2.34 -2.81
CA ALA A 69 -11.14 -3.25 -3.78
C ALA A 69 -10.17 -2.56 -4.73
N ALA A 70 -10.44 -1.31 -5.13
CA ALA A 70 -9.59 -0.54 -6.03
C ALA A 70 -8.24 -0.11 -5.40
N VAL A 71 -8.14 -0.11 -4.07
CA VAL A 71 -6.88 0.15 -3.34
C VAL A 71 -6.23 -1.13 -2.82
N THR A 72 -7.00 -2.22 -2.71
CA THR A 72 -6.48 -3.51 -2.28
C THR A 72 -5.68 -4.12 -3.42
N PRO A 73 -4.45 -4.56 -3.19
CA PRO A 73 -3.68 -5.27 -4.18
C PRO A 73 -4.22 -6.70 -4.31
N VAL A 74 -5.14 -6.86 -5.25
CA VAL A 74 -5.66 -8.16 -5.64
C VAL A 74 -4.64 -8.91 -6.52
N PRO A 75 -4.61 -10.25 -6.49
CA PRO A 75 -3.83 -11.03 -7.43
C PRO A 75 -4.21 -10.72 -8.89
N ASP A 76 -3.24 -10.76 -9.80
CA ASP A 76 -3.45 -10.42 -11.22
C ASP A 76 -4.53 -11.28 -11.91
N ASN A 77 -4.85 -12.46 -11.37
CA ASN A 77 -5.88 -13.34 -11.90
C ASN A 77 -7.30 -13.06 -11.34
N LEU A 78 -7.45 -12.05 -10.48
CA LEU A 78 -8.72 -11.67 -9.85
C LEU A 78 -9.00 -10.18 -10.09
N SER A 79 -9.99 -9.88 -10.94
CA SER A 79 -10.46 -8.51 -11.12
C SER A 79 -10.96 -7.89 -9.80
N GLU A 80 -10.66 -6.61 -9.59
CA GLU A 80 -11.05 -5.85 -8.41
C GLU A 80 -12.58 -5.82 -8.22
N TYR A 81 -13.39 -5.87 -9.29
CA TYR A 81 -14.84 -5.99 -9.15
C TYR A 81 -15.29 -7.32 -8.54
N ARG A 82 -14.58 -8.42 -8.86
CA ARG A 82 -14.87 -9.72 -8.24
C ARG A 82 -14.48 -9.70 -6.78
N PHE A 83 -13.36 -9.08 -6.44
CA PHE A 83 -12.95 -8.90 -5.05
C PHE A 83 -13.93 -8.02 -4.25
N ALA A 84 -14.40 -6.92 -4.83
CA ALA A 84 -15.47 -6.10 -4.25
C ALA A 84 -16.75 -6.92 -4.00
N GLY A 85 -17.11 -7.81 -4.93
CA GLY A 85 -18.24 -8.70 -4.76
C GLY A 85 -18.06 -9.71 -3.62
N LEU A 86 -16.84 -10.18 -3.37
CA LEU A 86 -16.52 -11.03 -2.21
C LEU A 86 -16.66 -10.26 -0.89
N LEU A 87 -16.13 -9.04 -0.83
CA LEU A 87 -16.25 -8.18 0.36
C LEU A 87 -17.71 -7.87 0.70
N ARG A 88 -18.54 -7.67 -0.33
CA ARG A 88 -19.96 -7.32 -0.17
C ARG A 88 -20.88 -8.52 0.00
N GLY A 89 -20.44 -9.72 -0.39
CA GLY A 89 -21.26 -10.94 -0.43
C GLY A 89 -22.20 -11.04 -1.65
N GLU A 90 -22.14 -10.08 -2.59
CA GLU A 90 -22.97 -10.05 -3.79
C GLU A 90 -22.25 -9.35 -4.96
N ARG A 91 -22.52 -9.80 -6.20
CA ARG A 91 -21.87 -9.29 -7.42
C ARG A 91 -22.13 -7.80 -7.66
N VAL A 92 -21.07 -7.02 -7.88
CA VAL A 92 -21.16 -5.59 -8.22
C VAL A 92 -22.04 -5.40 -9.45
N GLU A 93 -23.06 -4.54 -9.33
CA GLU A 93 -23.91 -4.17 -10.44
C GLU A 93 -23.17 -3.16 -11.32
N LEU A 94 -23.02 -3.50 -12.59
CA LEU A 94 -22.28 -2.69 -13.57
C LEU A 94 -23.22 -2.18 -14.65
N VAL A 95 -22.92 -0.98 -15.15
CA VAL A 95 -23.62 -0.35 -16.28
C VAL A 95 -22.60 0.05 -17.35
N ARG A 96 -22.99 -0.03 -18.62
CA ARG A 96 -22.16 0.40 -19.74
C ARG A 96 -22.04 1.91 -19.77
N CYS A 97 -20.82 2.39 -19.99
CA CYS A 97 -20.55 3.79 -20.33
C CYS A 97 -21.23 4.18 -21.66
N LEU A 98 -21.51 5.47 -21.83
CA LEU A 98 -22.19 6.02 -23.00
C LEU A 98 -21.28 6.24 -24.22
N THR A 99 -20.02 6.61 -23.97
CA THR A 99 -19.06 7.10 -24.96
C THR A 99 -17.80 6.24 -25.09
N VAL A 100 -17.60 5.30 -24.16
CA VAL A 100 -16.46 4.38 -24.15
C VAL A 100 -16.92 2.94 -23.93
N PRO A 101 -16.19 1.92 -24.45
CA PRO A 101 -16.56 0.51 -24.32
C PRO A 101 -16.16 -0.07 -22.95
N LEU A 102 -16.52 0.60 -21.86
CA LEU A 102 -16.23 0.18 -20.49
C LEU A 102 -17.52 0.02 -19.67
N GLU A 103 -17.40 -0.71 -18.56
CA GLU A 103 -18.47 -0.87 -17.57
C GLU A 103 -18.00 -0.30 -16.23
N VAL A 104 -18.90 0.43 -15.57
CA VAL A 104 -18.68 1.14 -14.30
C VAL A 104 -19.75 0.75 -13.29
N PRO A 105 -19.55 0.92 -11.97
CA PRO A 105 -20.56 0.63 -10.97
C PRO A 105 -21.84 1.42 -11.22
N ALA A 106 -22.98 0.75 -11.29
CA ALA A 106 -24.29 1.38 -11.51
C ALA A 106 -24.68 2.33 -10.36
N SER A 107 -24.13 2.11 -9.16
CA SER A 107 -24.39 2.93 -7.98
C SER A 107 -23.51 4.17 -7.88
N ALA A 108 -22.61 4.43 -8.84
CA ALA A 108 -21.70 5.56 -8.82
C ALA A 108 -22.43 6.92 -8.72
N GLU A 109 -21.89 7.86 -7.93
CA GLU A 109 -22.41 9.22 -7.84
C GLU A 109 -22.15 10.01 -9.13
N ILE A 110 -20.88 10.00 -9.60
CA ILE A 110 -20.44 10.72 -10.80
C ILE A 110 -19.46 9.83 -11.59
N VAL A 111 -19.63 9.79 -12.91
CA VAL A 111 -18.72 9.10 -13.84
C VAL A 111 -18.23 10.09 -14.90
N LEU A 112 -16.92 10.17 -15.07
CA LEU A 112 -16.25 10.91 -16.13
C LEU A 112 -15.76 9.89 -17.17
N GLU A 113 -16.35 9.91 -18.35
CA GLU A 113 -15.95 9.06 -19.47
C GLU A 113 -15.04 9.82 -20.41
N GLY A 114 -14.05 9.14 -21.00
CA GLY A 114 -13.13 9.81 -21.89
C GLY A 114 -12.03 8.93 -22.43
N HIS A 115 -11.01 9.59 -22.97
CA HIS A 115 -9.86 8.89 -23.53
C HIS A 115 -8.56 9.50 -23.01
N VAL A 116 -7.62 8.64 -22.64
CA VAL A 116 -6.27 9.04 -22.27
C VAL A 116 -5.42 9.12 -23.53
N SER A 117 -4.85 10.30 -23.77
CA SER A 117 -4.02 10.57 -24.93
C SER A 117 -2.75 9.72 -24.94
N LEU A 118 -2.32 9.31 -26.12
CA LEU A 118 -1.05 8.59 -26.28
C LEU A 118 0.14 9.55 -26.39
N ASP A 119 -0.09 10.79 -26.84
CA ASP A 119 0.97 11.72 -27.24
C ASP A 119 0.80 13.13 -26.66
N GLU A 120 -0.36 13.47 -26.10
CA GLU A 120 -0.61 14.75 -25.42
C GLU A 120 -0.32 14.60 -23.91
N PHE A 121 0.60 15.42 -23.41
CA PHE A 121 1.00 15.45 -22.01
C PHE A 121 0.86 16.87 -21.46
N GLY A 122 0.61 16.99 -20.16
CA GLY A 122 0.66 18.26 -19.45
C GLY A 122 1.53 18.17 -18.20
N GLU A 123 2.00 19.33 -17.76
CA GLU A 123 2.79 19.48 -16.54
C GLU A 123 1.89 19.33 -15.31
N GLU A 124 2.13 18.28 -14.52
CA GLU A 124 1.36 17.94 -13.33
C GLU A 124 2.15 18.31 -12.08
N GLY A 125 1.50 18.99 -11.12
CA GLY A 125 2.09 19.48 -9.89
C GLY A 125 2.54 20.96 -9.95
N PRO A 126 3.29 21.42 -8.93
CA PRO A 126 3.66 20.67 -7.74
C PRO A 126 2.43 20.38 -6.86
N TYR A 127 2.46 19.29 -6.10
CA TYR A 127 1.37 18.91 -5.21
C TYR A 127 1.90 18.13 -4.01
N GLY A 128 1.37 18.41 -2.81
CA GLY A 128 1.74 17.74 -1.58
C GLY A 128 1.23 16.29 -1.53
N ASP A 129 2.06 15.34 -1.15
CA ASP A 129 1.67 13.93 -1.09
C ASP A 129 1.83 13.31 0.30
N HIS A 130 1.55 12.00 0.38
CA HIS A 130 1.62 11.15 1.58
C HIS A 130 3.01 11.13 2.25
N THR A 131 4.05 11.69 1.63
CA THR A 131 5.36 11.85 2.27
C THR A 131 5.41 13.09 3.18
N GLY A 132 4.43 14.00 3.05
CA GLY A 132 4.43 15.32 3.68
C GLY A 132 5.21 16.38 2.91
N TYR A 133 5.64 16.10 1.68
CA TYR A 133 6.41 17.00 0.82
C TYR A 133 5.69 17.27 -0.51
N TYR A 134 6.10 18.34 -1.19
CA TYR A 134 5.65 18.61 -2.55
C TYR A 134 6.46 17.78 -3.54
N ASN A 135 5.76 17.08 -4.43
CA ASN A 135 6.37 16.46 -5.59
C ASN A 135 6.74 17.50 -6.65
N ALA A 136 7.81 17.21 -7.38
CA ALA A 136 8.22 18.00 -8.54
C ALA A 136 7.15 17.97 -9.65
N VAL A 137 7.26 18.96 -10.54
CA VAL A 137 6.45 19.03 -11.76
C VAL A 137 6.94 17.98 -12.74
N GLU A 138 6.04 17.13 -13.22
CA GLU A 138 6.36 16.08 -14.18
C GLU A 138 5.29 15.96 -15.27
N PRO A 139 5.65 15.54 -16.50
CA PRO A 139 4.70 15.36 -17.58
C PRO A 139 3.84 14.10 -17.40
N PHE A 140 2.51 14.25 -17.44
CA PHE A 140 1.57 13.13 -17.42
C PHE A 140 0.58 13.20 -18.59
N PRO A 141 0.06 12.04 -19.07
CA PRO A 141 -0.89 12.01 -20.18
C PRO A 141 -2.17 12.79 -19.88
N VAL A 142 -2.68 13.49 -20.89
CA VAL A 142 -3.98 14.18 -20.81
C VAL A 142 -5.11 13.16 -20.91
N PHE A 143 -6.05 13.20 -19.96
CA PHE A 143 -7.35 12.55 -20.02
C PHE A 143 -8.39 13.54 -20.51
N ARG A 144 -8.93 13.31 -21.70
CA ARG A 144 -9.96 14.16 -22.32
C ARG A 144 -11.33 13.56 -22.07
N ILE A 145 -12.19 14.33 -21.41
CA ILE A 145 -13.53 13.92 -20.99
C ILE A 145 -14.49 14.10 -22.17
N SER A 146 -15.15 13.01 -22.57
CA SER A 146 -16.20 13.00 -23.61
C SER A 146 -17.61 13.11 -23.03
N ALA A 147 -17.82 12.62 -21.81
CA ALA A 147 -19.12 12.71 -21.14
C ALA A 147 -18.96 12.73 -19.61
N ILE A 148 -19.91 13.39 -18.95
CA ILE A 148 -20.10 13.33 -17.50
C ILE A 148 -21.52 12.82 -17.26
N THR A 149 -21.64 11.68 -16.60
CA THR A 149 -22.93 11.13 -16.14
C THR A 149 -22.96 11.15 -14.62
N MET A 150 -24.14 11.38 -14.03
CA MET A 150 -24.28 11.52 -12.58
C MET A 150 -25.70 11.20 -12.13
N ARG A 151 -25.85 10.86 -10.85
CA ARG A 151 -27.16 10.74 -10.20
C ARG A 151 -27.84 12.12 -10.08
N CYS A 152 -29.15 12.10 -9.86
CA CYS A 152 -29.83 13.29 -9.33
C CYS A 152 -29.29 13.56 -7.92
N ASP A 153 -28.96 14.81 -7.62
CA ASP A 153 -28.37 15.25 -6.34
C ASP A 153 -27.06 14.52 -5.96
N ALA A 154 -26.20 14.30 -6.96
CA ALA A 154 -24.97 13.54 -6.79
C ALA A 154 -23.99 14.15 -5.76
N LEU A 155 -23.34 13.27 -4.99
CA LEU A 155 -22.32 13.62 -4.02
C LEU A 155 -20.92 13.57 -4.65
N TYR A 156 -20.12 14.61 -4.42
CA TYR A 156 -18.71 14.63 -4.82
C TYR A 156 -17.83 14.08 -3.70
N LEU A 157 -17.51 12.79 -3.75
CA LEU A 157 -16.58 12.17 -2.81
C LEU A 157 -15.14 12.60 -3.10
N THR A 158 -14.46 13.11 -2.08
CA THR A 158 -13.07 13.58 -2.20
C THR A 158 -12.28 13.29 -0.93
N THR A 159 -10.96 13.36 -1.06
CA THR A 159 -9.99 13.17 0.01
C THR A 159 -8.80 14.09 -0.24
N TYR A 160 -7.88 14.14 0.71
CA TYR A 160 -6.59 14.80 0.58
C TYR A 160 -5.48 13.86 1.03
N THR A 161 -4.24 14.22 0.70
CA THR A 161 -3.05 13.54 1.22
C THR A 161 -2.06 14.57 1.71
N GLY A 162 -1.23 14.18 2.67
CA GLY A 162 -0.24 15.06 3.27
C GLY A 162 0.68 14.29 4.20
N ARG A 163 1.26 14.97 5.19
CA ARG A 163 2.06 14.28 6.20
C ARG A 163 1.16 13.32 7.00
N PRO A 164 1.49 12.03 7.10
CA PRO A 164 0.66 11.06 7.80
C PRO A 164 0.60 11.36 9.31
N PRO A 165 -0.50 10.97 9.99
CA PRO A 165 -1.62 10.18 9.45
C PRO A 165 -2.61 11.01 8.62
N ASP A 166 -2.89 10.54 7.39
CA ASP A 166 -3.94 11.00 6.49
C ASP A 166 -4.93 9.87 6.17
N GLU A 167 -6.06 10.15 5.51
CA GLU A 167 -7.07 9.13 5.21
C GLU A 167 -6.50 7.91 4.45
N PRO A 168 -5.67 8.08 3.39
CA PRO A 168 -5.02 6.95 2.73
C PRO A 168 -4.16 6.10 3.67
N SER A 169 -3.44 6.71 4.62
CA SER A 169 -2.61 5.95 5.56
C SER A 169 -3.42 5.11 6.55
N VAL A 170 -4.57 5.63 7.01
CA VAL A 170 -5.50 4.88 7.87
C VAL A 170 -6.13 3.72 7.10
N LEU A 171 -6.46 3.95 5.82
CA LEU A 171 -6.97 2.90 4.94
C LEU A 171 -5.91 1.81 4.72
N GLY A 172 -4.66 2.21 4.48
CA GLY A 172 -3.52 1.30 4.32
C GLY A 172 -3.27 0.45 5.57
N GLU A 173 -3.35 1.05 6.76
CA GLU A 173 -3.23 0.34 8.03
C GLU A 173 -4.35 -0.70 8.21
N ALA A 174 -5.60 -0.33 7.93
CA ALA A 174 -6.72 -1.27 8.00
C ALA A 174 -6.56 -2.43 7.00
N LEU A 175 -6.06 -2.16 5.79
CA LEU A 175 -5.81 -3.19 4.77
C LEU A 175 -4.61 -4.08 5.11
N ASN A 176 -3.72 -3.64 6.00
CA ASN A 176 -2.58 -4.44 6.41
C ASN A 176 -3.00 -5.75 7.10
N GLU A 177 -4.14 -5.74 7.80
CA GLU A 177 -4.79 -6.95 8.36
C GLU A 177 -5.06 -8.04 7.32
N VAL A 178 -5.25 -7.65 6.05
CA VAL A 178 -5.48 -8.61 4.96
C VAL A 178 -4.17 -9.30 4.54
N PHE A 179 -3.02 -8.64 4.68
CA PHE A 179 -1.72 -9.21 4.32
C PHE A 179 -1.14 -10.13 5.37
N VAL A 180 -1.43 -9.89 6.65
CA VAL A 180 -0.89 -10.69 7.77
C VAL A 180 -1.17 -12.19 7.57
N PRO A 181 -2.41 -12.65 7.28
CA PRO A 181 -2.67 -14.07 7.04
C PRO A 181 -1.95 -14.63 5.82
N ILE A 182 -1.79 -13.84 4.75
CA ILE A 182 -1.09 -14.27 3.53
C ILE A 182 0.39 -14.49 3.83
N LEU A 183 1.02 -13.56 4.57
CA LEU A 183 2.39 -13.71 5.02
C LEU A 183 2.54 -14.92 5.96
N GLN A 184 1.62 -15.12 6.89
CA GLN A 184 1.63 -16.24 7.84
C GLN A 184 1.49 -17.62 7.16
N GLN A 185 0.75 -17.72 6.06
CA GLN A 185 0.67 -18.96 5.28
C GLN A 185 2.05 -19.37 4.74
N GLN A 186 2.87 -18.41 4.31
CA GLN A 186 4.20 -18.66 3.78
C GLN A 186 5.28 -18.71 4.87
N PHE A 187 5.11 -17.92 5.93
CA PHE A 187 6.04 -17.76 7.05
C PHE A 187 5.27 -17.89 8.38
N PRO A 188 4.94 -19.12 8.84
CA PRO A 188 4.19 -19.36 10.07
C PRO A 188 4.86 -18.84 11.35
N GLU A 189 6.14 -18.51 11.26
CA GLU A 189 6.91 -17.84 12.30
C GLU A 189 6.49 -16.38 12.53
N ILE A 190 5.88 -15.71 11.54
CA ILE A 190 5.38 -14.33 11.70
C ILE A 190 4.15 -14.35 12.61
N VAL A 191 4.20 -13.58 13.69
CA VAL A 191 3.08 -13.39 14.62
C VAL A 191 2.23 -12.21 14.17
N ASP A 192 2.87 -11.09 13.87
CA ASP A 192 2.21 -9.89 13.34
C ASP A 192 3.16 -9.12 12.41
N PHE A 193 2.59 -8.30 11.54
CA PHE A 193 3.29 -7.50 10.54
C PHE A 193 2.62 -6.13 10.46
N TRP A 194 3.35 -5.07 10.79
CA TRP A 194 2.82 -3.72 10.84
C TRP A 194 3.57 -2.75 9.93
N LEU A 195 2.81 -2.00 9.14
CA LEU A 195 3.28 -0.86 8.35
C LEU A 195 2.77 0.44 8.99
N PRO A 196 3.57 1.10 9.85
CA PRO A 196 3.16 2.32 10.53
C PRO A 196 2.71 3.43 9.56
N PRO A 197 1.57 4.09 9.78
CA PRO A 197 1.13 5.26 9.01
C PRO A 197 2.21 6.34 8.90
N GLU A 198 2.89 6.67 10.01
CA GLU A 198 4.00 7.63 10.09
C GLU A 198 5.22 7.22 9.25
N GLY A 199 5.34 5.93 8.91
CA GLY A 199 6.28 5.38 7.93
C GLY A 199 5.84 5.58 6.48
N CYS A 200 4.96 6.54 6.21
CA CYS A 200 4.36 6.79 4.90
C CYS A 200 3.63 5.54 4.35
N SER A 201 2.99 4.76 5.23
CA SER A 201 2.23 3.53 4.94
C SER A 201 3.00 2.33 4.37
N TYR A 202 4.24 2.49 3.87
CA TYR A 202 4.99 1.37 3.28
C TYR A 202 6.51 1.43 3.46
N ARG A 203 7.10 2.56 3.91
CA ARG A 203 8.56 2.73 3.92
C ARG A 203 9.23 2.04 5.11
N VAL A 204 8.48 1.78 6.17
CA VAL A 204 8.92 1.08 7.37
C VAL A 204 7.99 -0.10 7.63
N ALA A 205 8.54 -1.25 7.96
CA ALA A 205 7.82 -2.41 8.47
C ALA A 205 8.39 -2.85 9.82
N VAL A 206 7.50 -3.23 10.74
CA VAL A 206 7.85 -3.92 11.97
C VAL A 206 7.25 -5.31 11.91
N VAL A 207 8.07 -6.34 12.12
CA VAL A 207 7.67 -7.74 12.01
C VAL A 207 7.94 -8.45 13.31
N SER A 208 6.88 -8.93 13.95
CA SER A 208 6.97 -9.76 15.16
C SER A 208 7.06 -11.23 14.77
N ILE A 209 8.04 -11.96 15.32
CA ILE A 209 8.28 -13.37 14.96
C ILE A 209 8.50 -14.27 16.18
N ARG A 210 8.07 -15.53 16.05
CA ARG A 210 8.53 -16.64 16.89
C ARG A 210 9.87 -17.14 16.39
N LYS A 211 10.95 -16.61 16.96
CA LYS A 211 12.31 -17.00 16.60
C LYS A 211 12.56 -18.48 16.91
N ALA A 212 13.00 -19.25 15.91
CA ALA A 212 13.24 -20.68 16.03
C ALA A 212 14.72 -21.06 15.95
N TYR A 213 15.58 -20.21 15.39
CA TYR A 213 17.00 -20.47 15.22
C TYR A 213 17.83 -19.18 15.07
N PRO A 214 19.16 -19.26 15.28
CA PRO A 214 20.08 -18.14 15.04
C PRO A 214 20.06 -17.68 13.57
N GLY A 215 19.97 -16.37 13.33
CA GLY A 215 19.91 -15.76 12.00
C GLY A 215 18.49 -15.71 11.40
N HIS A 216 17.46 -16.15 12.12
CA HIS A 216 16.09 -16.21 11.60
C HIS A 216 15.56 -14.84 11.13
N ALA A 217 15.88 -13.77 11.86
CA ALA A 217 15.45 -12.41 11.51
C ALA A 217 15.92 -11.99 10.11
N ARG A 218 17.15 -12.36 9.69
CA ARG A 218 17.68 -12.04 8.37
C ARG A 218 16.89 -12.71 7.24
N ARG A 219 16.43 -13.95 7.45
CA ARG A 219 15.53 -14.64 6.51
C ARG A 219 14.23 -13.86 6.34
N ILE A 220 13.66 -13.37 7.44
CA ILE A 220 12.40 -12.60 7.42
C ILE A 220 12.58 -11.25 6.73
N MET A 221 13.69 -10.54 6.96
CA MET A 221 14.00 -9.31 6.22
C MET A 221 14.04 -9.54 4.71
N MET A 222 14.77 -10.58 4.26
CA MET A 222 14.83 -10.94 2.84
C MET A 222 13.46 -11.34 2.28
N ALA A 223 12.64 -12.05 3.07
CA ALA A 223 11.29 -12.42 2.69
C ALA A 223 10.39 -11.20 2.48
N VAL A 224 10.39 -10.24 3.41
CA VAL A 224 9.62 -8.99 3.29
C VAL A 224 9.98 -8.25 2.00
N TRP A 225 11.26 -8.16 1.66
CA TRP A 225 11.70 -7.45 0.46
C TRP A 225 11.46 -8.19 -0.87
N SER A 226 11.19 -9.50 -0.85
CA SER A 226 11.15 -10.33 -2.07
C SER A 226 9.84 -11.04 -2.34
N TYR A 227 9.03 -11.35 -1.31
CA TYR A 227 7.86 -12.21 -1.47
C TYR A 227 6.67 -11.50 -2.10
N LEU A 228 6.24 -10.37 -1.53
CA LEU A 228 5.12 -9.57 -2.04
C LEU A 228 5.62 -8.27 -2.67
N ARG A 229 5.14 -7.98 -3.89
CA ARG A 229 5.53 -6.78 -4.67
C ARG A 229 5.19 -5.48 -3.93
N GLN A 230 4.19 -5.52 -3.06
CA GLN A 230 3.70 -4.42 -2.25
C GLN A 230 4.77 -3.90 -1.27
N PHE A 231 5.69 -4.77 -0.81
CA PHE A 231 6.71 -4.45 0.18
C PHE A 231 8.11 -4.27 -0.42
N THR A 232 8.24 -4.37 -1.75
CA THR A 232 9.52 -4.23 -2.46
C THR A 232 10.18 -2.86 -2.21
N TYR A 233 9.40 -1.80 -1.98
CA TYR A 233 9.91 -0.45 -1.70
C TYR A 233 10.05 -0.14 -0.21
N THR A 234 9.73 -1.07 0.69
CA THR A 234 9.95 -0.90 2.14
C THR A 234 11.44 -0.77 2.41
N LYS A 235 11.86 0.40 2.91
CA LYS A 235 13.26 0.74 3.15
C LYS A 235 13.79 0.19 4.46
N PHE A 236 12.95 0.20 5.48
CA PHE A 236 13.32 -0.17 6.84
C PHE A 236 12.49 -1.37 7.30
N VAL A 237 13.15 -2.42 7.77
CA VAL A 237 12.48 -3.59 8.36
C VAL A 237 13.05 -3.83 9.75
N ILE A 238 12.21 -3.74 10.76
CA ILE A 238 12.57 -4.03 12.15
C ILE A 238 11.96 -5.38 12.51
N VAL A 239 12.79 -6.34 12.89
CA VAL A 239 12.31 -7.66 13.32
C VAL A 239 12.44 -7.78 14.83
N VAL A 240 11.32 -8.08 15.49
CA VAL A 240 11.20 -8.23 16.95
C VAL A 240 10.69 -9.63 17.31
N ASP A 241 10.87 -10.06 18.56
CA ASP A 241 10.27 -11.31 19.04
C ASP A 241 8.76 -11.14 19.28
N ASP A 242 8.06 -12.26 19.48
CA ASP A 242 6.61 -12.35 19.75
C ASP A 242 6.17 -11.76 21.10
N ASP A 243 7.13 -11.34 21.92
CA ASP A 243 6.93 -10.75 23.23
C ASP A 243 6.87 -9.21 23.21
N ILE A 244 6.97 -8.63 22.00
CA ILE A 244 6.93 -7.20 21.68
C ILE A 244 5.66 -6.92 20.88
N ASP A 245 4.87 -5.94 21.31
CA ASP A 245 3.80 -5.39 20.47
C ASP A 245 4.43 -4.58 19.32
N CYS A 246 4.36 -5.09 18.09
CA CYS A 246 4.95 -4.41 16.95
C CYS A 246 4.25 -3.11 16.57
N ARG A 247 3.04 -2.85 17.10
CA ARG A 247 2.22 -1.66 16.82
C ARG A 247 2.38 -0.57 17.88
N ASP A 248 3.11 -0.84 18.97
CA ASP A 248 3.50 0.18 19.95
C ASP A 248 4.98 0.52 19.81
N TRP A 249 5.26 1.76 19.36
CA TRP A 249 6.64 2.24 19.25
C TRP A 249 7.42 2.20 20.56
N LYS A 250 6.77 2.31 21.72
CA LYS A 250 7.48 2.21 23.01
C LYS A 250 8.13 0.84 23.16
N ASP A 251 7.39 -0.21 22.81
CA ASP A 251 7.84 -1.60 22.83
C ASP A 251 8.90 -1.86 21.74
N VAL A 252 8.66 -1.39 20.52
CA VAL A 252 9.61 -1.54 19.39
C VAL A 252 10.94 -0.85 19.69
N ILE A 253 10.91 0.40 20.17
CA ILE A 253 12.13 1.15 20.51
C ILE A 253 12.83 0.55 21.74
N TRP A 254 12.09 0.01 22.70
CA TRP A 254 12.68 -0.76 23.80
C TRP A 254 13.43 -1.99 23.29
N ALA A 255 12.84 -2.77 22.38
CA ALA A 255 13.50 -3.92 21.76
C ALA A 255 14.76 -3.49 20.99
N VAL A 256 14.67 -2.45 20.16
CA VAL A 256 15.82 -1.92 19.40
C VAL A 256 16.94 -1.47 20.35
N SER A 257 16.63 -0.70 21.40
CA SER A 257 17.65 -0.13 22.29
C SER A 257 18.30 -1.16 23.23
N THR A 258 17.66 -2.31 23.48
CA THR A 258 18.14 -3.31 24.44
C THR A 258 18.66 -4.60 23.80
N ARG A 259 18.23 -4.92 22.57
CA ARG A 259 18.54 -6.20 21.89
C ARG A 259 19.45 -6.06 20.67
N VAL A 260 19.79 -4.83 20.26
CA VAL A 260 20.59 -4.54 19.05
C VAL A 260 21.99 -4.06 19.40
N ASP A 261 23.00 -4.69 18.81
CA ASP A 261 24.31 -4.12 18.57
C ASP A 261 24.37 -3.60 17.12
N PRO A 262 24.51 -2.28 16.87
CA PRO A 262 24.42 -1.73 15.52
C PRO A 262 25.43 -2.29 14.51
N ALA A 263 26.63 -2.68 14.95
CA ALA A 263 27.64 -3.22 14.03
C ALA A 263 27.33 -4.67 13.63
N ARG A 264 26.69 -5.43 14.50
CA ARG A 264 26.38 -6.86 14.29
C ARG A 264 24.99 -7.11 13.69
N ASP A 265 24.00 -6.37 14.15
CA ASP A 265 22.58 -6.71 14.00
C ASP A 265 21.87 -5.91 12.91
N LEU A 266 22.59 -5.00 12.25
CA LEU A 266 22.11 -4.31 11.06
C LEU A 266 22.42 -5.12 9.80
N MET A 267 21.46 -5.14 8.88
CA MET A 267 21.61 -5.68 7.54
C MET A 267 21.38 -4.56 6.54
N VAL A 268 22.47 -4.04 5.97
CA VAL A 268 22.41 -3.06 4.89
C VAL A 268 22.47 -3.79 3.56
N VAL A 269 21.53 -3.50 2.68
CA VAL A 269 21.55 -3.94 1.28
C VAL A 269 21.55 -2.69 0.41
N ASP A 270 22.55 -2.54 -0.44
CA ASP A 270 22.67 -1.41 -1.35
C ASP A 270 22.11 -1.74 -2.75
N HIS A 271 22.00 -0.72 -3.61
CA HIS A 271 21.59 -0.83 -5.01
C HIS A 271 20.30 -1.64 -5.23
N THR A 272 19.29 -1.42 -4.40
CA THR A 272 17.98 -2.07 -4.49
C THR A 272 16.95 -1.15 -5.15
N PRO A 273 15.86 -1.69 -5.73
CA PRO A 273 14.76 -0.88 -6.23
C PRO A 273 14.09 -0.06 -5.13
N ILE A 274 13.91 1.23 -5.34
CA ILE A 274 13.22 2.18 -4.44
C ILE A 274 12.14 2.92 -5.24
N ASP A 275 11.18 3.53 -4.55
CA ASP A 275 10.23 4.44 -5.17
C ASP A 275 10.97 5.59 -5.90
N TYR A 276 10.63 5.82 -7.17
CA TYR A 276 11.25 6.87 -7.98
C TYR A 276 11.05 8.27 -7.38
N LEU A 277 9.97 8.48 -6.63
CA LEU A 277 9.67 9.76 -5.96
C LEU A 277 10.43 9.96 -4.65
N ASP A 278 11.18 8.97 -4.18
CA ASP A 278 11.89 9.08 -2.92
C ASP A 278 13.21 9.84 -3.08
N PHE A 279 13.13 11.16 -2.95
CA PHE A 279 14.27 12.09 -3.06
C PHE A 279 15.40 11.87 -2.02
N ALA A 280 15.22 10.98 -1.03
CA ALA A 280 16.28 10.62 -0.09
C ALA A 280 17.16 9.47 -0.60
N SER A 281 16.81 8.81 -1.71
CA SER A 281 17.70 7.87 -2.38
C SER A 281 18.81 8.61 -3.14
N PRO A 282 20.00 8.00 -3.31
CA PRO A 282 21.11 8.64 -4.03
C PRO A 282 20.79 8.83 -5.52
N GLU A 283 20.04 7.89 -6.10
CA GLU A 283 19.64 7.91 -7.51
C GLU A 283 18.12 7.66 -7.61
N PRO A 284 17.41 8.24 -8.60
CA PRO A 284 15.99 7.98 -8.78
C PRO A 284 15.71 6.49 -9.03
N GLY A 285 14.87 5.89 -8.18
CA GLY A 285 14.46 4.48 -8.29
C GLY A 285 15.49 3.46 -7.78
N LEU A 286 16.66 3.90 -7.28
CA LEU A 286 17.71 3.02 -6.80
C LEU A 286 18.28 3.51 -5.46
N GLY A 287 18.32 2.63 -4.45
CA GLY A 287 18.84 3.00 -3.13
C GLY A 287 19.05 1.83 -2.18
N GLY A 288 19.40 2.17 -0.94
CA GLY A 288 19.66 1.20 0.11
C GLY A 288 18.40 0.80 0.91
N LYS A 289 18.48 -0.38 1.53
CA LYS A 289 17.53 -0.88 2.52
C LYS A 289 18.27 -1.27 3.79
N LEU A 290 17.59 -1.13 4.93
CA LEU A 290 18.11 -1.43 6.25
C LEU A 290 17.18 -2.41 6.98
N GLY A 291 17.72 -3.55 7.34
CA GLY A 291 17.12 -4.49 8.29
C GLY A 291 17.72 -4.30 9.68
N ILE A 292 16.89 -4.29 10.71
CA ILE A 292 17.29 -4.21 12.12
C ILE A 292 16.82 -5.48 12.82
N ASP A 293 17.76 -6.34 13.23
CA ASP A 293 17.45 -7.52 14.03
C ASP A 293 17.39 -7.13 15.51
N ALA A 294 16.19 -6.79 15.98
CA ALA A 294 15.88 -6.50 17.38
C ALA A 294 15.37 -7.74 18.14
N THR A 295 15.64 -8.95 17.65
CA THR A 295 15.28 -10.20 18.35
C THR A 295 16.29 -10.55 19.45
N THR A 296 15.88 -11.42 20.36
CA THR A 296 16.72 -12.03 21.40
C THR A 296 17.86 -12.79 20.75
N LYS A 297 19.11 -12.52 21.14
CA LYS A 297 20.27 -13.17 20.53
C LYS A 297 20.57 -14.51 21.20
N TRP A 298 20.63 -15.55 20.37
CA TRP A 298 20.90 -16.93 20.78
C TRP A 298 22.34 -17.31 20.44
N PRO A 299 22.95 -18.31 21.08
CA PRO A 299 24.19 -18.88 20.57
C PRO A 299 23.98 -19.40 19.13
N PRO A 300 24.84 -19.10 18.14
CA PRO A 300 26.14 -18.43 18.25
C PRO A 300 26.15 -16.90 17.96
N GLU A 301 25.00 -16.23 17.82
CA GLU A 301 24.91 -14.77 17.54
C GLU A 301 25.58 -13.93 18.64
N THR A 302 25.60 -14.43 19.87
CA THR A 302 26.28 -13.82 21.00
C THR A 302 26.97 -14.87 21.87
N LYS A 303 28.08 -14.47 22.50
CA LYS A 303 28.77 -15.26 23.54
C LYS A 303 28.43 -14.79 24.96
N ARG A 304 27.67 -13.71 25.09
CA ARG A 304 27.27 -13.16 26.39
C ARG A 304 26.04 -13.90 26.91
N GLU A 305 25.91 -14.00 28.23
CA GLU A 305 24.64 -14.35 28.84
C GLU A 305 23.59 -13.29 28.48
N TRP A 306 22.43 -13.73 28.01
CA TRP A 306 21.36 -12.82 27.60
C TRP A 306 20.50 -12.40 28.80
N GLY A 307 20.04 -11.15 28.79
CA GLY A 307 19.19 -10.62 29.85
C GLY A 307 17.85 -11.35 29.92
N ARG A 308 17.33 -11.57 31.14
CA ARG A 308 15.99 -12.12 31.36
C ARG A 308 14.97 -10.97 31.43
N PRO A 309 13.96 -10.94 30.55
CA PRO A 309 12.92 -9.92 30.59
C PRO A 309 12.16 -9.94 31.93
N ILE A 310 11.76 -8.76 32.39
CA ILE A 310 10.89 -8.64 33.57
C ILE A 310 9.47 -8.98 33.14
N ARG A 311 8.81 -9.88 33.88
CA ARG A 311 7.39 -10.21 33.71
C ARG A 311 6.70 -10.12 35.06
N MET A 312 5.52 -9.51 35.09
CA MET A 312 4.67 -9.49 36.28
C MET A 312 4.11 -10.89 36.53
N ASP A 313 3.91 -11.23 37.79
CA ASP A 313 3.26 -12.49 38.17
C ASP A 313 1.83 -12.55 37.57
N PRO A 314 1.46 -13.62 36.82
CA PRO A 314 0.13 -13.75 36.23
C PRO A 314 -1.02 -13.64 37.24
N ASP A 315 -0.80 -14.09 38.48
CA ASP A 315 -1.83 -14.02 39.53
C ASP A 315 -2.07 -12.57 39.97
N VAL A 316 -1.04 -11.72 39.93
CA VAL A 316 -1.15 -10.29 40.20
C VAL A 316 -1.90 -9.59 39.07
N ILE A 317 -1.57 -9.88 37.81
CA ILE A 317 -2.27 -9.31 36.64
C ILE A 317 -3.76 -9.62 36.74
N ARG A 318 -4.12 -10.90 36.87
CA ARG A 318 -5.52 -11.35 36.97
C ARG A 318 -6.28 -10.65 38.09
N ARG A 319 -5.66 -10.55 39.28
CA ARG A 319 -6.28 -9.89 40.43
C ARG A 319 -6.54 -8.40 40.15
N ILE A 320 -5.61 -7.70 39.51
CA ILE A 320 -5.77 -6.29 39.20
C ILE A 320 -6.84 -6.08 38.12
N ASP A 321 -6.87 -6.92 37.07
CA ASP A 321 -7.91 -6.86 36.03
C ASP A 321 -9.32 -7.05 36.61
N GLU A 322 -9.50 -7.99 37.56
CA GLU A 322 -10.78 -8.24 38.24
C GLU A 322 -11.28 -7.03 39.04
N ILE A 323 -10.36 -6.27 39.66
CA ILE A 323 -10.72 -5.10 40.48
C ILE A 323 -10.67 -3.79 39.69
N TRP A 324 -10.08 -3.77 38.49
CA TRP A 324 -9.83 -2.55 37.70
C TRP A 324 -11.08 -1.67 37.53
N PRO A 325 -12.26 -2.21 37.14
CA PRO A 325 -13.47 -1.40 37.00
C PRO A 325 -13.98 -0.78 38.31
N ARG A 326 -13.53 -1.30 39.46
CA ARG A 326 -13.92 -0.84 40.80
C ARG A 326 -12.95 0.20 41.37
N LEU A 327 -11.80 0.42 40.73
CA LEU A 327 -10.77 1.34 41.22
C LEU A 327 -11.11 2.82 40.96
N GLY A 328 -12.07 3.10 40.06
CA GLY A 328 -12.48 4.47 39.74
C GLY A 328 -11.39 5.29 39.04
N LEU A 329 -10.51 4.61 38.30
CA LEU A 329 -9.42 5.18 37.48
C LEU A 329 -9.78 5.16 36.00
#